data_AF-A0A7Y5KQJ4-F1
#
_entry.id   AF-A0A7Y5KQJ4-F1
#
_cell.length_a   1.000
_cell.length_b   1.000
_cell.length_c   1.000
_cell.angle_alpha   90.00
_cell.angle_beta   90.00
_cell.angle_gamma   90.00
#
_symmetry.space_group_name_H-M   'P 1'
#
loop_
_entity.id
_entity.type
_entity.pdbx_description
1 polymer ?
#
loop_
_entity_poly.entity_id
_entity_poly.type
_entity_poly.pdbx_seq_one_letter_code
_entity_poly.pdbx_strand_id
1 'polypeptide(L)'
;MKKAKNHSKPEKASSGVLMNKTGVAAAPVDAAAQAEASLAAVVGAPDGQNLAIVRAEYEKTARPLGTMPPPMLAKGIVQSVGGFAKGTNPAVLIDKIAERLAFERGGVRLYQGLVAKLDARGTFEGGPSRDDLLHLQQDELTHFQLLCTAMAMVGGDPTAMTPSADLAGVASQGLIQIIADPRTTLPQALQAILIAELTDNDGWQMLIDITDRAGPQELADRFEAAKAEEEQHLTKVRDWLAAHGAAAITTKRPDEIFA
;
A
#
# COMPACT_ATOMS: atom_id res chain seq x y z
N MET A 1 47.44 26.74 9.29
CA MET A 1 46.15 26.03 9.20
C MET A 1 45.98 25.49 7.79
N LYS A 2 46.15 24.17 7.58
CA LYS A 2 45.98 23.52 6.26
C LYS A 2 44.50 23.21 6.04
N LYS A 3 43.91 23.70 4.95
CA LYS A 3 42.56 23.33 4.50
C LYS A 3 42.57 21.89 3.97
N ALA A 4 41.82 21.00 4.60
CA ALA A 4 41.54 19.67 4.06
C ALA A 4 40.46 19.79 2.98
N LYS A 5 40.80 19.46 1.73
CA LYS A 5 39.82 19.24 0.66
C LYS A 5 39.25 17.84 0.84
N ASN A 6 37.99 17.75 1.24
CA ASN A 6 37.26 16.49 1.19
C ASN A 6 36.88 16.23 -0.28
N HIS A 7 37.47 15.19 -0.87
CA HIS A 7 37.10 14.65 -2.17
C HIS A 7 36.62 13.21 -1.96
N SER A 8 35.42 13.04 -1.40
CA SER A 8 34.71 11.77 -1.54
C SER A 8 33.95 11.83 -2.86
N LYS A 9 34.53 11.23 -3.91
CA LYS A 9 33.76 10.90 -5.12
C LYS A 9 32.62 9.95 -4.73
N PRO A 10 31.40 10.10 -5.28
CA PRO A 10 30.38 9.08 -5.13
C PRO A 10 30.88 7.80 -5.78
N GLU A 11 30.90 6.73 -4.99
CA GLU A 11 31.18 5.38 -5.47
C GLU A 11 30.09 5.01 -6.47
N LYS A 12 30.46 4.77 -7.74
CA LYS A 12 29.50 4.30 -8.75
C LYS A 12 28.89 2.99 -8.24
N ALA A 13 27.58 2.97 -8.04
CA ALA A 13 26.85 1.74 -7.77
C ALA A 13 27.24 0.72 -8.84
N SER A 14 27.84 -0.40 -8.43
CA SER A 14 28.29 -1.42 -9.36
C SER A 14 27.06 -1.94 -10.12
N SER A 15 26.99 -1.69 -11.42
CA SER A 15 26.00 -2.28 -12.32
C SER A 15 26.33 -3.74 -12.61
N GLY A 16 26.76 -4.50 -11.59
CA GLY A 16 26.99 -5.93 -11.70
C GLY A 16 25.64 -6.62 -11.78
N VAL A 17 25.42 -7.36 -12.88
CA VAL A 17 24.29 -8.30 -12.97
C VAL A 17 24.37 -9.22 -11.75
N LEU A 18 23.42 -9.06 -10.82
CA LEU A 18 23.29 -9.99 -9.70
C LEU A 18 22.91 -11.36 -10.29
N MET A 19 23.83 -12.31 -10.27
CA MET A 19 23.57 -13.68 -10.72
C MET A 19 22.47 -14.29 -9.85
N ASN A 20 21.43 -14.81 -10.50
CA ASN A 20 20.41 -15.59 -9.81
C ASN A 20 21.08 -16.82 -9.17
N LYS A 21 21.03 -16.92 -7.83
CA LYS A 21 21.60 -18.03 -7.05
C LYS A 21 20.59 -19.16 -6.80
N THR A 22 19.41 -19.06 -7.39
CA THR A 22 18.29 -19.98 -7.17
C THR A 22 17.92 -20.72 -8.45
N GLY A 23 17.33 -21.90 -8.30
CA GLY A 23 16.91 -22.77 -9.41
C GLY A 23 17.80 -24.01 -9.55
N VAL A 24 17.19 -25.15 -9.85
CA VAL A 24 17.87 -26.46 -10.00
C VAL A 24 19.02 -26.41 -11.01
N ALA A 25 18.86 -25.61 -12.08
CA ALA A 25 19.90 -25.43 -13.09
C ALA A 25 21.18 -24.75 -12.54
N ALA A 26 21.07 -23.92 -11.50
CA ALA A 26 22.20 -23.22 -10.89
C ALA A 26 22.99 -24.08 -9.89
N ALA A 27 22.42 -25.23 -9.44
CA ALA A 27 23.03 -26.13 -8.47
C ALA A 27 22.69 -27.61 -8.77
N PRO A 28 23.18 -28.17 -9.89
CA PRO A 28 22.76 -29.51 -10.35
C PRO A 28 23.17 -30.64 -9.40
N VAL A 29 24.28 -30.47 -8.66
CA VAL A 29 24.75 -31.45 -7.67
C VAL A 29 23.83 -31.49 -6.45
N ASP A 30 23.53 -30.32 -5.88
CA ASP A 30 22.61 -30.21 -4.73
C ASP A 30 21.19 -30.64 -5.11
N ALA A 31 20.78 -30.38 -6.36
CA ALA A 31 19.49 -30.83 -6.87
C ALA A 31 19.40 -32.36 -6.99
N ALA A 32 20.46 -33.02 -7.46
CA ALA A 32 20.52 -34.48 -7.51
C ALA A 32 20.49 -35.09 -6.10
N ALA A 33 21.28 -34.52 -5.17
CA ALA A 33 21.29 -34.93 -3.77
C ALA A 33 19.92 -34.73 -3.09
N GLN A 34 19.23 -33.62 -3.36
CA GLN A 34 17.89 -33.35 -2.85
C GLN A 34 16.85 -34.32 -3.43
N ALA A 35 16.94 -34.67 -4.71
CA ALA A 35 16.04 -35.63 -5.34
C ALA A 35 16.23 -37.04 -4.75
N GLU A 36 17.48 -37.48 -4.59
CA GLU A 36 17.82 -38.76 -3.96
C GLU A 36 17.36 -38.81 -2.50
N ALA A 37 17.63 -37.75 -1.73
CA ALA A 37 17.15 -37.63 -0.35
C ALA A 37 15.62 -37.63 -0.25
N SER A 38 14.91 -37.00 -1.20
CA SER A 38 13.44 -36.98 -1.23
C SER A 38 12.84 -38.36 -1.53
N LEU A 39 13.50 -39.17 -2.36
CA LEU A 39 13.11 -40.55 -2.65
C LEU A 39 13.43 -41.50 -1.50
N ALA A 40 14.55 -41.28 -0.81
CA ALA A 40 14.98 -42.07 0.35
C ALA A 40 14.25 -41.68 1.64
N ALA A 41 13.68 -40.48 1.70
CA ALA A 41 12.91 -40.04 2.84
C ALA A 41 11.59 -40.84 2.93
N VAL A 42 11.45 -41.60 4.01
CA VAL A 42 10.12 -41.99 4.51
C VAL A 42 9.50 -40.73 5.09
N VAL A 43 8.80 -39.98 4.26
CA VAL A 43 8.01 -38.84 4.73
C VAL A 43 6.87 -39.43 5.54
N GLY A 44 7.03 -39.51 6.86
CA GLY A 44 5.86 -39.53 7.74
C GLY A 44 5.01 -38.36 7.30
N ALA A 45 3.76 -38.64 6.88
CA ALA A 45 2.88 -37.63 6.30
C ALA A 45 3.02 -36.36 7.14
N PRO A 46 3.40 -35.20 6.56
CA PRO A 46 3.42 -33.98 7.34
C PRO A 46 2.02 -33.90 7.93
N ASP A 47 1.93 -33.87 9.26
CA ASP A 47 0.66 -33.92 9.94
C ASP A 47 -0.05 -32.60 9.72
N GLY A 48 -0.60 -32.44 8.51
CA GLY A 48 -1.42 -31.32 8.10
C GLY A 48 -2.70 -31.26 8.93
N GLN A 49 -3.08 -32.37 9.59
CA GLN A 49 -4.18 -32.37 10.56
C GLN A 49 -3.77 -31.60 11.82
N ASN A 50 -2.55 -31.76 12.34
CA ASN A 50 -2.06 -30.95 13.47
C ASN A 50 -1.96 -29.45 13.13
N LEU A 51 -1.49 -29.10 11.93
CA LEU A 51 -1.50 -27.69 11.49
C LEU A 51 -2.93 -27.14 11.35
N ALA A 52 -3.86 -27.94 10.84
CA ALA A 52 -5.26 -27.56 10.74
C ALA A 52 -5.92 -27.39 12.13
N ILE A 53 -5.62 -28.27 13.08
CA ILE A 53 -6.09 -28.18 14.47
C ILE A 53 -5.58 -26.91 15.13
N VAL A 54 -4.28 -26.62 14.98
CA VAL A 54 -3.67 -25.40 15.52
C VAL A 54 -4.32 -24.15 14.90
N ARG A 55 -4.47 -24.10 13.57
CA ARG A 55 -5.15 -22.98 12.89
C ARG A 55 -6.58 -22.80 13.38
N ALA A 56 -7.34 -23.89 13.50
CA ALA A 56 -8.72 -23.84 13.98
C ALA A 56 -8.82 -23.31 15.42
N GLU A 57 -7.85 -23.61 16.28
CA GLU A 57 -7.81 -23.08 17.64
C GLU A 57 -7.49 -21.58 17.66
N TYR A 58 -6.54 -21.14 16.84
CA TYR A 58 -6.26 -19.71 16.66
C TYR A 58 -7.46 -18.95 16.10
N GLU A 59 -8.18 -19.50 15.12
CA GLU A 59 -9.39 -18.89 14.56
C GLU A 59 -10.52 -18.76 15.60
N LYS A 60 -10.70 -19.76 16.46
CA LYS A 60 -11.72 -19.73 17.53
C LYS A 60 -11.40 -18.75 18.66
N THR A 61 -10.12 -18.59 18.97
CA THR A 61 -9.66 -17.81 20.14
C THR A 61 -9.17 -16.40 19.77
N ALA A 62 -9.06 -16.10 18.47
CA ALA A 62 -8.65 -14.80 17.99
C ALA A 62 -9.58 -13.70 18.50
N ARG A 63 -8.96 -12.60 18.92
CA ARG A 63 -9.69 -11.35 19.20
C ARG A 63 -10.19 -10.76 17.87
N PRO A 64 -11.35 -10.08 17.86
CA PRO A 64 -11.82 -9.39 16.67
C PRO A 64 -10.81 -8.32 16.24
N LEU A 65 -10.74 -8.07 14.93
CA LEU A 65 -10.04 -6.92 14.38
C LEU A 65 -10.78 -5.64 14.78
N GLY A 66 -10.05 -4.68 15.33
CA GLY A 66 -10.58 -3.41 15.82
C GLY A 66 -11.82 -3.54 16.73
N THR A 67 -12.41 -2.40 17.05
CA THR A 67 -13.70 -2.33 17.74
C THR A 67 -14.45 -1.07 17.36
N MET A 68 -15.78 -1.14 17.25
CA MET A 68 -16.59 0.07 17.10
C MET A 68 -16.72 0.82 18.42
N PRO A 69 -16.71 2.17 18.42
CA PRO A 69 -16.94 2.95 19.63
C PRO A 69 -18.34 2.66 20.23
N PRO A 70 -18.49 2.72 21.56
CA PRO A 70 -19.72 2.31 22.22
C PRO A 70 -20.92 3.21 21.89
N PRO A 71 -22.16 2.67 21.87
CA PRO A 71 -23.37 3.41 21.45
C PRO A 71 -23.72 4.65 22.28
N MET A 72 -23.15 4.84 23.49
CA MET A 72 -23.36 6.06 24.27
C MET A 72 -22.69 7.28 23.62
N LEU A 73 -21.56 7.12 22.92
CA LEU A 73 -21.06 8.12 21.98
C LEU A 73 -22.08 8.33 20.86
N ALA A 74 -22.68 7.25 20.34
CA ALA A 74 -23.70 7.31 19.29
C ALA A 74 -25.00 8.05 19.68
N LYS A 75 -25.38 8.15 20.96
CA LYS A 75 -26.51 9.03 21.37
C LYS A 75 -26.20 10.52 21.14
N GLY A 76 -24.94 10.93 21.29
CA GLY A 76 -24.46 12.26 20.90
C GLY A 76 -24.41 12.43 19.38
N ILE A 77 -24.05 11.37 18.65
CA ILE A 77 -24.05 11.32 17.16
C ILE A 77 -25.47 11.50 16.59
N VAL A 78 -26.47 10.80 17.16
CA VAL A 78 -27.87 10.89 16.72
C VAL A 78 -28.47 12.27 16.99
N GLN A 79 -27.99 12.99 18.01
CA GLN A 79 -28.44 14.34 18.35
C GLN A 79 -27.69 15.45 17.58
N SER A 80 -26.52 15.16 17.00
CA SER A 80 -25.67 16.15 16.33
C SER A 80 -25.80 16.18 14.80
N VAL A 81 -26.37 15.13 14.18
CA VAL A 81 -26.35 15.01 12.71
C VAL A 81 -27.77 14.85 12.16
N GLY A 82 -28.43 15.98 11.92
CA GLY A 82 -29.53 16.02 10.95
C GLY A 82 -28.95 15.80 9.56
N GLY A 83 -28.89 14.54 9.11
CA GLY A 83 -28.29 14.21 7.81
C GLY A 83 -28.36 12.74 7.40
N PHE A 84 -28.51 11.81 8.34
CA PHE A 84 -28.72 10.40 7.99
C PHE A 84 -30.17 10.13 7.57
N ALA A 85 -30.33 9.28 6.54
CA ALA A 85 -31.66 8.84 6.13
C ALA A 85 -32.33 7.98 7.22
N LYS A 86 -33.66 8.04 7.30
CA LYS A 86 -34.41 7.32 8.34
C LYS A 86 -34.25 5.81 8.16
N GLY A 87 -33.80 5.12 9.20
CA GLY A 87 -33.66 3.65 9.22
C GLY A 87 -32.29 3.13 8.76
N THR A 88 -31.33 4.01 8.47
CA THR A 88 -29.95 3.61 8.13
C THR A 88 -29.13 3.28 9.38
N ASN A 89 -28.14 2.39 9.24
CA ASN A 89 -27.17 2.11 10.29
C ASN A 89 -25.92 2.98 10.10
N PRO A 90 -25.74 4.08 10.85
CA PRO A 90 -24.60 5.00 10.69
C PRO A 90 -23.26 4.33 11.02
N ALA A 91 -23.26 3.21 11.75
CA ALA A 91 -22.04 2.47 12.07
C ALA A 91 -21.31 1.97 10.82
N VAL A 92 -22.03 1.68 9.73
CA VAL A 92 -21.41 1.24 8.46
C VAL A 92 -20.61 2.36 7.82
N LEU A 93 -21.21 3.56 7.72
CA LEU A 93 -20.50 4.73 7.16
C LEU A 93 -19.30 5.12 8.04
N ILE A 94 -19.46 5.10 9.37
CA ILE A 94 -18.36 5.36 10.31
C ILE A 94 -17.23 4.34 10.11
N ASP A 95 -17.53 3.04 10.04
CA ASP A 95 -16.50 2.01 9.84
C ASP A 95 -15.75 2.19 8.51
N LYS A 96 -16.44 2.59 7.44
CA LYS A 96 -15.80 2.84 6.13
C LYS A 96 -15.03 4.14 6.03
N ILE A 97 -15.46 5.22 6.68
CA ILE A 97 -14.63 6.43 6.79
C ILE A 97 -13.37 6.12 7.61
N ALA A 98 -13.47 5.33 8.69
CA ALA A 98 -12.31 4.91 9.48
C ALA A 98 -11.35 4.02 8.67
N GLU A 99 -11.88 3.13 7.83
CA GLU A 99 -11.09 2.36 6.87
C GLU A 99 -10.25 3.28 5.98
N ARG A 100 -10.89 4.27 5.35
CA ARG A 100 -10.20 5.19 4.46
C ARG A 100 -9.20 6.08 5.20
N LEU A 101 -9.52 6.56 6.39
CA LEU A 101 -8.58 7.28 7.26
C LEU A 101 -7.31 6.47 7.54
N ALA A 102 -7.45 5.18 7.82
CA ALA A 102 -6.30 4.32 8.07
C ALA A 102 -5.45 4.15 6.81
N PHE A 103 -6.09 4.05 5.63
CA PHE A 103 -5.46 3.90 4.34
C PHE A 103 -4.69 5.14 3.90
N GLU A 104 -5.33 6.32 3.87
CA GLU A 104 -4.72 7.61 3.48
C GLU A 104 -3.52 7.99 4.37
N ARG A 105 -3.59 7.68 5.67
CA ARG A 105 -2.45 7.82 6.58
C ARG A 105 -1.27 6.93 6.16
N GLY A 106 -1.55 5.77 5.57
CA GLY A 106 -0.58 4.90 4.91
C GLY A 106 -0.08 5.50 3.60
N GLY A 107 -0.98 6.00 2.75
CA GLY A 107 -0.69 6.66 1.47
C GLY A 107 0.32 7.79 1.57
N VAL A 108 0.12 8.73 2.50
CA VAL A 108 1.10 9.80 2.80
C VAL A 108 2.50 9.23 3.11
N ARG A 109 2.59 8.14 3.87
CA ARG A 109 3.89 7.51 4.19
C ARG A 109 4.49 6.76 3.02
N LEU A 110 3.66 6.16 2.16
CA LEU A 110 4.12 5.49 0.94
C LEU A 110 4.78 6.51 0.01
N TYR A 111 4.14 7.66 -0.24
CA TYR A 111 4.70 8.73 -1.04
C TYR A 111 5.95 9.36 -0.42
N GLN A 112 5.99 9.57 0.90
CA GLN A 112 7.23 9.99 1.59
C GLN A 112 8.40 9.04 1.35
N GLY A 113 8.16 7.74 1.47
CA GLY A 113 9.17 6.71 1.22
C GLY A 113 9.59 6.65 -0.25
N LEU A 114 8.65 6.88 -1.17
CA LEU A 114 8.91 6.95 -2.60
C LEU A 114 9.78 8.16 -2.96
N VAL A 115 9.50 9.34 -2.41
CA VAL A 115 10.33 10.55 -2.53
C VAL A 115 11.74 10.26 -2.04
N ALA A 116 11.89 9.66 -0.85
CA ALA A 116 13.21 9.29 -0.33
C ALA A 116 13.95 8.31 -1.25
N LYS A 117 13.23 7.38 -1.89
CA LYS A 117 13.81 6.43 -2.84
C LYS A 117 14.24 7.10 -4.14
N LEU A 118 13.44 8.03 -4.67
CA LEU A 118 13.79 8.87 -5.81
C LEU A 118 15.03 9.72 -5.50
N ASP A 119 15.07 10.37 -4.34
CA ASP A 119 16.20 11.21 -3.92
C ASP A 119 17.50 10.38 -3.82
N ALA A 120 17.42 9.12 -3.39
CA ALA A 120 18.58 8.25 -3.23
C ALA A 120 19.02 7.51 -4.50
N ARG A 121 18.09 7.21 -5.42
CA ARG A 121 18.34 6.34 -6.60
C ARG A 121 18.23 7.07 -7.93
N GLY A 122 17.69 8.28 -7.94
CA GLY A 122 17.31 9.00 -9.14
C GLY A 122 16.02 8.47 -9.78
N THR A 123 15.60 9.16 -10.84
CA THR A 123 14.49 8.75 -11.69
C THR A 123 14.98 8.08 -12.97
N PHE A 124 14.07 7.70 -13.86
CA PHE A 124 14.33 7.13 -15.18
C PHE A 124 13.60 7.93 -16.26
N GLU A 125 13.92 7.69 -17.54
CA GLU A 125 13.25 8.37 -18.65
C GLU A 125 11.74 8.06 -18.66
N GLY A 126 10.92 9.11 -18.65
CA GLY A 126 9.46 8.98 -18.50
C GLY A 126 8.99 8.59 -17.09
N GLY A 127 9.90 8.58 -16.10
CA GLY A 127 9.56 8.38 -14.69
C GLY A 127 9.12 9.66 -13.98
N PRO A 128 8.71 9.57 -12.71
CA PRO A 128 8.25 10.72 -11.94
C PRO A 128 9.37 11.73 -11.71
N SER A 129 9.02 13.02 -11.67
CA SER A 129 9.86 14.04 -11.05
C SER A 129 9.64 14.06 -9.53
N ARG A 130 10.56 14.70 -8.81
CA ARG A 130 10.40 14.90 -7.36
C ARG A 130 9.16 15.75 -7.03
N ASP A 131 8.88 16.75 -7.85
CA ASP A 131 7.74 17.65 -7.65
C ASP A 131 6.42 16.93 -7.88
N ASP A 132 6.36 16.01 -8.86
CA ASP A 132 5.19 15.14 -9.05
C ASP A 132 4.88 14.34 -7.78
N LEU A 133 5.89 13.72 -7.18
CA LEU A 133 5.70 12.90 -5.98
C LEU A 133 5.32 13.72 -4.76
N LEU A 134 5.85 14.94 -4.62
CA LEU A 134 5.47 15.84 -3.53
C LEU A 134 4.04 16.38 -3.68
N HIS A 135 3.61 16.61 -4.92
CA HIS A 135 2.23 16.99 -5.21
C HIS A 135 1.27 15.88 -4.78
N LEU A 136 1.50 14.65 -5.24
CA LEU A 136 0.68 13.49 -4.86
C LEU A 136 0.68 13.28 -3.34
N GLN A 137 1.84 13.39 -2.68
CA GLN A 137 1.91 13.32 -1.22
C GLN A 137 1.06 14.39 -0.51
N GLN A 138 0.92 15.58 -1.11
CA GLN A 138 0.13 16.67 -0.55
C GLN A 138 -1.37 16.47 -0.79
N ASP A 139 -1.75 15.87 -1.92
CA ASP A 139 -3.13 15.49 -2.22
C ASP A 139 -3.62 14.46 -1.20
N GLU A 140 -2.85 13.40 -0.97
CA GLU A 140 -3.10 12.37 0.06
C GLU A 140 -3.28 12.95 1.47
N LEU A 141 -2.47 13.97 1.82
CA LEU A 141 -2.62 14.66 3.10
C LEU A 141 -3.94 15.45 3.16
N THR A 142 -4.36 16.03 2.03
CA THR A 142 -5.62 16.76 1.90
C THR A 142 -6.81 15.81 2.00
N HIS A 143 -6.73 14.64 1.36
CA HIS A 143 -7.70 13.56 1.44
C HIS A 143 -7.85 13.01 2.87
N PHE A 144 -6.73 12.76 3.55
CA PHE A 144 -6.73 12.40 4.97
C PHE A 144 -7.45 13.43 5.85
N GLN A 145 -7.23 14.73 5.60
CA GLN A 145 -7.89 15.81 6.33
C GLN A 145 -9.38 15.92 6.01
N LEU A 146 -9.78 15.70 4.75
CA LEU A 146 -11.17 15.60 4.32
C LEU A 146 -11.89 14.50 5.11
N LEU A 147 -11.30 13.32 5.22
CA LEU A 147 -11.90 12.21 5.96
C LEU A 147 -11.94 12.46 7.46
N CYS A 148 -10.97 13.18 8.04
CA CYS A 148 -11.03 13.58 9.44
C CYS A 148 -12.25 14.47 9.70
N THR A 149 -12.49 15.41 8.78
CA THR A 149 -13.66 16.29 8.82
C THR A 149 -14.96 15.49 8.64
N ALA A 150 -14.99 14.59 7.66
CA ALA A 150 -16.14 13.73 7.40
C ALA A 150 -16.48 12.85 8.62
N MET A 151 -15.46 12.26 9.25
CA MET A 151 -15.64 11.45 10.47
C MET A 151 -16.25 12.28 11.59
N ALA A 152 -15.73 13.50 11.82
CA ALA A 152 -16.28 14.41 12.83
C ALA A 152 -17.73 14.83 12.50
N MET A 153 -18.06 15.05 11.22
CA MET A 153 -19.41 15.39 10.77
C MET A 153 -20.42 14.27 11.03
N VAL A 154 -19.99 13.01 10.95
CA VAL A 154 -20.83 11.86 11.33
C VAL A 154 -20.69 11.49 12.81
N GLY A 155 -20.08 12.36 13.61
CA GLY A 155 -19.92 12.25 15.06
C GLY A 155 -18.96 11.14 15.53
N GLY A 156 -18.14 10.60 14.62
CA GLY A 156 -17.11 9.63 14.95
C GLY A 156 -15.80 10.26 15.42
N ASP A 157 -14.89 9.41 15.88
CA ASP A 157 -13.52 9.78 16.25
C ASP A 157 -12.56 9.35 15.11
N PRO A 158 -11.83 10.28 14.47
CA PRO A 158 -10.91 9.95 13.37
C PRO A 158 -9.70 9.11 13.80
N THR A 159 -9.50 8.89 15.09
CA THR A 159 -8.45 8.05 15.64
C THR A 159 -8.92 6.63 15.98
N ALA A 160 -10.22 6.37 15.89
CA ALA A 160 -10.80 5.07 16.22
C ALA A 160 -10.27 3.96 15.31
N MET A 161 -9.83 2.85 15.91
CA MET A 161 -9.43 1.65 15.18
C MET A 161 -10.63 0.71 15.06
N THR A 162 -11.48 0.98 14.07
CA THR A 162 -12.62 0.12 13.74
C THR A 162 -12.16 -1.18 13.07
N PRO A 163 -13.03 -2.19 12.93
CA PRO A 163 -12.66 -3.43 12.26
C PRO A 163 -12.13 -3.23 10.83
N SER A 164 -12.76 -2.37 10.03
CA SER A 164 -12.29 -2.09 8.68
C SER A 164 -10.97 -1.28 8.70
N ALA A 165 -10.81 -0.32 9.62
CA ALA A 165 -9.56 0.43 9.79
C ALA A 165 -8.36 -0.45 10.15
N ASP A 166 -8.55 -1.39 11.08
CA ASP A 166 -7.51 -2.36 11.47
C ASP A 166 -7.11 -3.24 10.28
N LEU A 167 -8.09 -3.78 9.56
CA LEU A 167 -7.86 -4.61 8.36
C LEU A 167 -7.11 -3.84 7.26
N ALA A 168 -7.52 -2.61 6.95
CA ALA A 168 -6.83 -1.77 5.97
C ALA A 168 -5.38 -1.48 6.39
N GLY A 169 -5.17 -1.26 7.69
CA GLY A 169 -3.84 -1.14 8.28
C GLY A 169 -2.98 -2.37 8.02
N VAL A 170 -3.50 -3.58 8.29
CA VAL A 170 -2.81 -4.85 8.04
C VAL A 170 -2.52 -5.04 6.55
N ALA A 171 -3.50 -4.84 5.68
CA ALA A 171 -3.33 -5.00 4.23
C ALA A 171 -2.22 -4.09 3.68
N SER A 172 -2.12 -2.86 4.18
CA SER A 172 -1.14 -1.87 3.73
C SER A 172 0.29 -2.16 4.20
N GLN A 173 0.49 -3.05 5.19
CA GLN A 173 1.83 -3.33 5.73
C GLN A 173 2.81 -3.85 4.68
N GLY A 174 2.34 -4.70 3.76
CA GLY A 174 3.18 -5.23 2.68
C GLY A 174 3.71 -4.13 1.75
N LEU A 175 2.88 -3.13 1.46
CA LEU A 175 3.26 -1.99 0.60
C LEU A 175 4.35 -1.16 1.28
N ILE A 176 4.18 -0.86 2.57
CA ILE A 176 5.17 -0.13 3.37
C ILE A 176 6.50 -0.90 3.42
N GLN A 177 6.46 -2.23 3.57
CA GLN A 177 7.67 -3.05 3.55
C GLN A 177 8.41 -2.95 2.20
N ILE A 178 7.70 -2.96 1.07
CA ILE A 178 8.31 -2.81 -0.26
C ILE A 178 8.95 -1.43 -0.43
N ILE A 179 8.24 -0.36 -0.06
CA ILE A 179 8.75 1.01 -0.17
C ILE A 179 9.98 1.22 0.72
N ALA A 180 9.94 0.73 1.96
CA ALA A 180 11.01 0.90 2.93
C ALA A 180 12.24 0.01 2.68
N ASP A 181 12.11 -1.08 1.92
CA ASP A 181 13.24 -1.98 1.64
C ASP A 181 14.31 -1.26 0.79
N PRO A 182 15.56 -1.10 1.28
CA PRO A 182 16.61 -0.44 0.52
C PRO A 182 17.04 -1.23 -0.72
N ARG A 183 16.67 -2.51 -0.83
CA ARG A 183 16.96 -3.37 -1.98
C ARG A 183 15.99 -3.15 -3.14
N THR A 184 14.84 -2.52 -2.92
CA THR A 184 13.87 -2.26 -3.99
C THR A 184 14.27 -1.03 -4.80
N THR A 185 14.06 -1.12 -6.12
CA THR A 185 14.26 -0.01 -7.06
C THR A 185 13.06 0.93 -7.08
N LEU A 186 13.21 2.12 -7.68
CA LEU A 186 12.10 3.06 -7.84
C LEU A 186 10.92 2.44 -8.64
N PRO A 187 11.13 1.73 -9.77
CA PRO A 187 10.03 1.03 -10.45
C PRO A 187 9.34 -0.07 -9.62
N GLN A 188 10.09 -0.83 -8.82
CA GLN A 188 9.51 -1.83 -7.92
C GLN A 188 8.68 -1.18 -6.81
N ALA A 189 9.11 -0.01 -6.34
CA ALA A 189 8.34 0.79 -5.40
C ALA A 189 7.08 1.37 -6.05
N LEU A 190 7.16 1.84 -7.30
CA LEU A 190 6.00 2.28 -8.09
C LEU A 190 4.97 1.16 -8.31
N GLN A 191 5.40 -0.11 -8.40
CA GLN A 191 4.45 -1.23 -8.42
C GLN A 191 3.67 -1.36 -7.11
N ALA A 192 4.29 -1.10 -5.95
CA ALA A 192 3.57 -1.06 -4.68
C ALA A 192 2.60 0.14 -4.61
N ILE A 193 3.00 1.29 -5.16
CA ILE A 193 2.10 2.44 -5.30
C ILE A 193 0.91 2.10 -6.20
N LEU A 194 1.12 1.45 -7.34
CA LEU A 194 0.01 1.03 -8.22
C LEU A 194 -1.03 0.17 -7.48
N ILE A 195 -0.59 -0.72 -6.58
CA ILE A 195 -1.50 -1.52 -5.74
C ILE A 195 -2.28 -0.61 -4.77
N ALA A 196 -1.61 0.37 -4.17
CA ALA A 196 -2.26 1.35 -3.30
C ALA A 196 -3.33 2.15 -4.07
N GLU A 197 -2.95 2.77 -5.19
CA GLU A 197 -3.81 3.59 -6.05
C GLU A 197 -5.05 2.84 -6.56
N LEU A 198 -4.89 1.59 -6.97
CA LEU A 198 -6.03 0.74 -7.36
C LEU A 198 -7.00 0.51 -6.20
N THR A 199 -6.45 0.25 -5.01
CA THR A 199 -7.26 0.04 -3.80
C THR A 199 -7.93 1.34 -3.38
N ASP A 200 -7.26 2.48 -3.55
CA ASP A 200 -7.81 3.76 -3.15
C ASP A 200 -8.97 4.20 -4.02
N ASN A 201 -8.83 4.05 -5.35
CA ASN A 201 -9.87 4.42 -6.29
C ASN A 201 -11.20 3.70 -6.00
N ASP A 202 -11.13 2.39 -5.72
CA ASP A 202 -12.31 1.60 -5.34
C ASP A 202 -12.80 1.96 -3.92
N GLY A 203 -11.89 2.32 -3.01
CA GLY A 203 -12.22 2.79 -1.67
C GLY A 203 -13.05 4.08 -1.67
N TRP A 204 -12.66 5.06 -2.49
CA TRP A 204 -13.41 6.30 -2.69
C TRP A 204 -14.77 6.07 -3.33
N GLN A 205 -14.85 5.21 -4.36
CA GLN A 205 -16.14 4.85 -4.96
C GLN A 205 -17.09 4.22 -3.93
N MET A 206 -16.59 3.33 -3.08
CA MET A 206 -17.40 2.71 -2.03
C MET A 206 -17.94 3.74 -1.03
N LEU A 207 -17.13 4.75 -0.66
CA LEU A 207 -17.59 5.82 0.23
C LEU A 207 -18.69 6.67 -0.39
N ILE A 208 -18.58 7.00 -1.68
CA ILE A 208 -19.62 7.72 -2.43
C ILE A 208 -20.91 6.90 -2.42
N ASP A 209 -20.85 5.62 -2.82
CA ASP A 209 -22.02 4.75 -2.90
C ASP A 209 -22.76 4.60 -1.56
N ILE A 210 -22.02 4.50 -0.44
CA ILE A 210 -22.61 4.41 0.90
C ILE A 210 -23.21 5.75 1.31
N THR A 211 -22.52 6.86 1.00
CA THR A 211 -22.94 8.20 1.38
C THR A 211 -24.19 8.63 0.61
N ASP A 212 -24.28 8.38 -0.69
CA ASP A 212 -25.49 8.67 -1.48
C ASP A 212 -26.74 7.94 -0.98
N ARG A 213 -26.56 6.74 -0.43
CA ARG A 213 -27.68 5.92 0.05
C ARG A 213 -28.15 6.31 1.45
N ALA A 214 -27.25 6.83 2.28
CA ALA A 214 -27.49 6.88 3.73
C ALA A 214 -26.91 8.10 4.44
N GLY A 215 -25.91 8.75 3.87
CA GLY A 215 -25.17 9.84 4.49
C GLY A 215 -25.57 11.23 3.99
N PRO A 216 -24.87 12.28 4.48
CA PRO A 216 -25.06 13.65 4.01
C PRO A 216 -24.58 13.83 2.56
N GLN A 217 -25.44 14.37 1.68
CA GLN A 217 -25.10 14.59 0.26
C GLN A 217 -23.83 15.43 0.07
N GLU A 218 -23.61 16.44 0.93
CA GLU A 218 -22.41 17.27 0.89
C GLU A 218 -21.10 16.45 1.02
N LEU A 219 -21.13 15.31 1.72
CA LEU A 219 -19.95 14.43 1.81
C LEU A 219 -19.75 13.66 0.51
N ALA A 220 -20.81 13.24 -0.17
CA ALA A 220 -20.69 12.54 -1.44
C ALA A 220 -20.01 13.44 -2.49
N ASP A 221 -20.45 14.69 -2.63
CA ASP A 221 -19.85 15.65 -3.57
C ASP A 221 -18.35 15.88 -3.30
N ARG A 222 -17.95 15.92 -2.02
CA ARG A 222 -16.53 16.06 -1.64
C ARG A 222 -15.72 14.79 -1.92
N PHE A 223 -16.32 13.62 -1.73
CA PHE A 223 -15.70 12.34 -2.03
C PHE A 223 -15.55 12.11 -3.54
N GLU A 224 -16.50 12.60 -4.35
CA GLU A 224 -16.37 12.60 -5.81
C GLU A 224 -15.18 13.45 -6.28
N ALA A 225 -14.95 14.61 -5.67
CA ALA A 225 -13.79 15.44 -5.98
C ALA A 225 -12.47 14.72 -5.66
N ALA A 226 -12.37 14.11 -4.47
CA ALA A 226 -11.19 13.31 -4.09
C ALA A 226 -10.98 12.13 -5.04
N LYS A 227 -12.05 11.41 -5.41
CA LYS A 227 -11.98 10.31 -6.38
C LYS A 227 -11.41 10.75 -7.73
N ALA A 228 -11.80 11.93 -8.22
CA ALA A 228 -11.29 12.46 -9.49
C ALA A 228 -9.80 12.82 -9.45
N GLU A 229 -9.27 13.17 -8.28
CA GLU A 229 -7.83 13.36 -8.05
C GLU A 229 -7.12 12.00 -8.05
N GLU A 230 -7.67 11.00 -7.33
CA GLU A 230 -7.13 9.63 -7.30
C GLU A 230 -7.10 8.95 -8.68
N GLU A 231 -8.07 9.22 -9.56
CA GLU A 231 -8.03 8.73 -10.94
C GLU A 231 -6.81 9.28 -11.72
N GLN A 232 -6.39 10.52 -11.41
CA GLN A 232 -5.20 11.12 -12.00
C GLN A 232 -3.93 10.51 -11.41
N HIS A 233 -3.91 10.25 -10.10
CA HIS A 233 -2.79 9.58 -9.42
C HIS A 233 -2.54 8.20 -10.06
N LEU A 234 -3.58 7.38 -10.13
CA LEU A 234 -3.55 6.06 -10.76
C LEU A 234 -3.06 6.12 -12.22
N THR A 235 -3.50 7.11 -12.98
CA THR A 235 -3.08 7.31 -14.38
C THR A 235 -1.59 7.62 -14.46
N LYS A 236 -1.08 8.57 -13.66
CA LYS A 236 0.35 8.92 -13.62
C LYS A 236 1.21 7.70 -13.29
N VAL A 237 0.82 6.92 -12.28
CA VAL A 237 1.59 5.74 -11.84
C VAL A 237 1.63 4.66 -12.93
N ARG A 238 0.51 4.42 -13.62
CA ARG A 238 0.46 3.51 -14.78
C ARG A 238 1.39 3.99 -15.90
N ASP A 239 1.38 5.28 -16.21
CA ASP A 239 2.20 5.85 -17.28
C ASP A 239 3.70 5.72 -16.95
N TRP A 240 4.11 6.01 -15.71
CA TRP A 240 5.50 5.84 -15.28
C TRP A 240 5.96 4.38 -15.36
N LEU A 241 5.11 3.43 -14.97
CA LEU A 241 5.42 2.01 -15.06
C LEU A 241 5.46 1.52 -16.52
N ALA A 242 4.58 2.01 -17.38
CA ALA A 242 4.60 1.71 -18.81
C ALA A 242 5.86 2.25 -19.48
N ALA A 243 6.26 3.49 -19.17
CA ALA A 243 7.50 4.09 -19.66
C ALA A 243 8.73 3.27 -19.22
N HIS A 244 8.78 2.84 -17.96
CA HIS A 244 9.84 1.96 -17.47
C HIS A 244 9.89 0.63 -18.23
N GLY A 245 8.74 -0.01 -18.44
CA GLY A 245 8.65 -1.27 -19.17
C GLY A 245 9.11 -1.15 -20.63
N ALA A 246 8.69 -0.09 -21.33
CA ALA A 246 9.10 0.17 -22.70
C ALA A 246 10.61 0.43 -22.82
N ALA A 247 11.19 1.21 -21.88
CA ALA A 247 12.62 1.46 -21.83
C ALA A 247 13.42 0.16 -21.58
N ALA A 248 12.94 -0.72 -20.70
CA ALA A 248 13.60 -1.99 -20.38
C ALA A 248 13.68 -2.96 -21.58
N ILE A 249 12.73 -2.89 -22.52
CA ILE A 249 12.71 -3.71 -23.73
C ILE A 249 13.70 -3.17 -24.78
N THR A 250 13.85 -1.84 -24.86
CA THR A 250 14.65 -1.16 -25.90
C THR A 250 16.13 -1.04 -25.54
N THR A 251 16.49 -1.07 -24.25
CA THR A 251 17.88 -1.23 -23.85
C THR A 251 18.43 -2.57 -24.32
N LYS A 252 19.36 -2.55 -25.28
CA LYS A 252 20.10 -3.73 -25.74
C LYS A 252 20.58 -4.54 -24.53
N ARG A 253 20.32 -5.86 -24.56
CA ARG A 253 20.87 -6.73 -23.54
C ARG A 253 22.42 -6.64 -23.55
N PRO A 254 23.09 -6.71 -22.39
CA PRO A 254 24.56 -6.60 -22.32
C PRO A 254 25.33 -7.60 -23.20
N ASP A 255 24.70 -8.69 -23.63
CA ASP A 255 25.22 -9.69 -24.57
C ASP A 255 25.50 -9.14 -25.98
N GLU A 256 24.99 -7.96 -26.36
CA GLU A 256 25.29 -7.32 -27.65
C GLU A 256 26.43 -6.29 -27.62
N ILE A 257 27.14 -6.15 -26.49
CA ILE A 257 28.31 -5.25 -26.37
C ILE A 257 29.63 -5.97 -26.71
N PHE A 258 29.58 -7.29 -26.95
CA PHE A 258 30.72 -8.07 -27.45
C PHE A 258 30.33 -8.84 -28.72
N ALA A 259 30.15 -8.10 -29.81
CA ALA A 259 30.27 -8.61 -31.19
C ALA A 259 31.23 -7.70 -31.96
#